data_AF-A0A950CXZ8-F1
#
_entry.id   AF-A0A950CXZ8-F1
#
_cell.length_a   1.000
_cell.length_b   1.000
_cell.length_c   1.000
_cell.angle_alpha   90.00
_cell.angle_beta   90.00
_cell.angle_gamma   90.00
#
_symmetry.space_group_name_H-M   'P 1'
#
loop_
_entity.id
_entity.type
_entity.pdbx_description
1 polymer ?
#
loop_
_entity_poly.entity_id
_entity_poly.type
_entity_poly.pdbx_seq_one_letter_code
_entity_poly.pdbx_strand_id
1 'polypeptide(L)'
;MGPSHTTDASAARTNSDLGFSDALPRHQPRLVNRDGTINVERARRKLTDYATYGGLLQVSWPGFFLLLSLFFVSANLIFGMAYLACGKGALSLNGPDPHINAAWRAFFFSVHTFATIGYGNIVAIGLPANLLVAIESLVGLLTYAIATGLLFARFARPLSRVRFSRYAAIGPTSRGYKALQIRLTNPTRSEMIQLKANLVLSLFDDGPNPLRRYVP
;
A
#
# COMPACT_ATOMS: atom_id res chain seq x y z
N MET A 1 -48.68 33.92 8.44
CA MET A 1 -47.43 34.71 8.45
C MET A 1 -46.68 34.27 9.71
N GLY A 2 -45.70 33.38 9.65
CA GLY A 2 -44.38 33.56 9.05
C GLY A 2 -43.35 33.54 10.20
N PRO A 3 -42.40 32.59 10.26
CA PRO A 3 -41.58 32.29 11.45
C PRO A 3 -40.24 33.04 11.47
N SER A 4 -39.58 33.19 12.62
CA SER A 4 -38.14 33.54 12.66
C SER A 4 -37.38 33.13 13.93
N HIS A 5 -36.60 32.05 13.77
CA HIS A 5 -35.21 31.88 14.20
C HIS A 5 -34.83 32.03 15.69
N THR A 6 -34.86 30.92 16.42
CA THR A 6 -33.87 30.64 17.48
C THR A 6 -32.75 29.81 16.85
N THR A 7 -31.69 30.49 16.42
CA THR A 7 -30.50 29.86 15.83
C THR A 7 -29.72 29.12 16.91
N ASP A 8 -29.46 27.86 16.59
CA ASP A 8 -28.76 26.83 17.33
C ASP A 8 -27.29 27.24 17.59
N ALA A 9 -27.04 27.99 18.67
CA ALA A 9 -25.71 28.47 19.05
C ALA A 9 -24.96 27.52 20.02
N SER A 10 -25.51 26.32 20.29
CA SER A 10 -24.93 25.37 21.24
C SER A 10 -24.03 24.30 20.60
N ALA A 11 -24.01 24.16 19.28
CA ALA A 11 -23.34 23.03 18.61
C ALA A 11 -21.88 23.28 18.19
N ALA A 12 -21.36 24.51 18.32
CA ALA A 12 -20.08 24.91 17.69
C ALA A 12 -18.89 25.10 18.64
N ARG A 13 -19.00 24.81 19.95
CA ARG A 13 -17.94 25.10 20.94
C ARG A 13 -17.06 23.91 21.35
N THR A 14 -17.07 22.79 20.62
CA THR A 14 -16.38 21.56 21.06
C THR A 14 -14.95 21.39 20.53
N ASN A 15 -14.43 22.31 19.70
CA ASN A 15 -13.17 22.10 18.98
C ASN A 15 -11.99 23.01 19.38
N SER A 16 -12.09 23.77 20.47
CA SER A 16 -11.00 24.66 20.88
C SER A 16 -10.70 24.57 22.37
N ASP A 17 -10.39 23.36 22.84
CA ASP A 17 -9.66 23.21 24.09
C ASP A 17 -8.18 23.01 23.77
N LEU A 18 -7.38 24.01 24.07
CA LEU A 18 -5.95 24.10 23.74
C LEU A 18 -5.05 23.41 24.78
N GLY A 19 -5.64 22.57 25.67
CA GLY A 19 -4.88 21.77 26.63
C GLY A 19 -4.50 22.52 27.91
N PHE A 20 -5.18 23.62 28.21
CA PHE A 20 -5.01 24.42 29.44
C PHE A 20 -6.21 24.32 30.40
N SER A 21 -7.19 23.46 30.10
CA SER A 21 -8.33 23.22 30.97
C SER A 21 -8.09 21.97 31.82
N ASP A 22 -8.46 22.01 33.11
CA ASP A 22 -8.50 20.83 34.00
C ASP A 22 -9.61 19.84 33.63
N ALA A 23 -10.37 20.12 32.57
CA ALA A 23 -11.38 19.21 32.07
C ALA A 23 -10.71 18.19 31.14
N LEU A 24 -10.36 17.03 31.70
CA LEU A 24 -10.00 15.85 30.91
C LEU A 24 -11.00 15.71 29.76
N PRO A 25 -10.54 15.50 28.51
CA PRO A 25 -11.43 15.34 27.38
C PRO A 25 -12.46 14.25 27.71
N ARG A 26 -13.74 14.62 27.79
CA ARG A 26 -14.87 13.68 28.07
C ARG A 26 -14.96 12.53 27.04
N HIS A 27 -14.16 12.60 25.97
CA HIS A 27 -13.94 11.53 25.01
C HIS A 27 -12.44 11.28 24.85
N GLN A 28 -11.90 10.41 25.68
CA GLN A 28 -10.57 9.85 25.45
C GLN A 28 -10.63 9.00 24.17
N PRO A 29 -9.78 9.27 23.16
CA PRO A 29 -9.82 8.55 21.91
C PRO A 29 -9.54 7.06 22.14
N ARG A 30 -10.37 6.22 21.52
CA ARG A 30 -10.18 4.76 21.54
C ARG A 30 -8.86 4.42 20.85
N LEU A 31 -8.11 3.45 21.39
CA LEU A 31 -6.89 2.93 20.75
C LEU A 31 -7.21 2.18 19.45
N VAL A 32 -8.32 1.45 19.46
CA VAL A 32 -8.81 0.67 18.33
C VAL A 32 -10.23 1.15 18.04
N ASN A 33 -10.46 1.56 16.81
CA ASN A 33 -11.77 1.96 16.31
C ASN A 33 -12.70 0.74 16.21
N ARG A 34 -14.01 0.99 16.07
CA ARG A 34 -15.01 -0.10 15.95
C ARG A 34 -14.82 -0.96 14.70
N ASP A 35 -14.17 -0.42 13.69
CA ASP A 35 -13.82 -1.12 12.43
C ASP A 35 -12.53 -1.94 12.54
N GLY A 36 -11.88 -1.96 13.71
CA GLY A 36 -10.63 -2.66 13.96
C GLY A 36 -9.39 -1.88 13.56
N THR A 37 -9.51 -0.67 13.02
CA THR A 37 -8.34 0.17 12.71
C THR A 37 -7.72 0.70 14.01
N ILE A 38 -6.39 0.69 14.05
CA ILE A 38 -5.63 1.21 15.20
C ILE A 38 -5.52 2.73 15.04
N ASN A 39 -6.00 3.46 16.03
CA ASN A 39 -5.94 4.92 16.10
C ASN A 39 -4.56 5.37 16.63
N VAL A 40 -3.51 4.99 15.90
CA VAL A 40 -2.12 5.37 16.20
C VAL A 40 -1.50 5.91 14.92
N GLU A 41 -1.24 7.20 14.92
CA GLU A 41 -0.52 7.84 13.83
C GLU A 41 0.99 7.80 14.14
N ARG A 42 1.78 7.18 13.26
CA ARG A 42 3.23 7.21 13.39
C ARG A 42 3.72 8.56 12.84
N ALA A 43 4.04 9.48 13.74
CA ALA A 43 4.42 10.87 13.44
C ALA A 43 5.63 11.04 12.48
N ARG A 44 6.39 9.98 12.18
CA ARG A 44 7.48 10.01 11.19
C ARG A 44 7.51 8.71 10.37
N ARG A 45 6.91 8.73 9.18
CA ARG A 45 7.21 7.77 8.11
C ARG A 45 8.31 8.35 7.23
N LYS A 46 9.41 7.62 7.04
CA LYS A 46 10.48 8.02 6.11
C LYS A 46 10.18 7.47 4.72
N LEU A 47 10.66 8.13 3.65
CA LEU A 47 10.55 7.59 2.28
C LEU A 47 11.17 6.18 2.14
N THR A 48 12.21 5.89 2.93
CA THR A 48 12.85 4.57 2.98
C THR A 48 11.91 3.45 3.42
N ASP A 49 10.84 3.76 4.16
CA ASP A 49 9.88 2.73 4.60
C ASP A 49 9.10 2.16 3.40
N TYR A 50 8.89 2.97 2.35
CA TYR A 50 8.26 2.53 1.10
C TYR A 50 9.19 1.72 0.20
N ALA A 51 10.52 1.81 0.38
CA ALA A 51 11.49 1.05 -0.39
C ALA A 51 11.65 -0.40 0.13
N THR A 52 11.14 -0.71 1.31
CA THR A 52 11.14 -2.07 1.85
C THR A 52 10.05 -2.92 1.22
N TYR A 53 10.26 -4.25 1.15
CA TYR A 53 9.23 -5.20 0.69
C TYR A 53 7.87 -4.98 1.36
N GLY A 54 7.87 -4.73 2.67
CA GLY A 54 6.65 -4.42 3.43
C GLY A 54 5.97 -3.12 3.01
N GLY A 55 6.75 -2.11 2.60
CA GLY A 55 6.25 -0.85 2.03
C GLY A 55 5.58 -1.05 0.67
N LEU A 56 6.23 -1.80 -0.24
CA LEU A 56 5.68 -2.11 -1.57
C LEU A 56 4.37 -2.89 -1.50
N LEU A 57 4.16 -3.73 -0.47
CA LEU A 57 2.90 -4.43 -0.25
C LEU A 57 1.76 -3.52 0.25
N GLN A 58 2.09 -2.35 0.83
CA GLN A 58 1.11 -1.44 1.43
C GLN A 58 0.68 -0.28 0.51
N VAL A 59 1.40 -0.04 -0.60
CA VAL A 59 1.02 0.97 -1.60
C VAL A 59 -0.37 0.68 -2.18
N SER A 60 -1.13 1.71 -2.55
CA SER A 60 -2.41 1.55 -3.26
C SER A 60 -2.23 0.85 -4.61
N TRP A 61 -3.29 0.25 -5.16
CA TRP A 61 -3.22 -0.41 -6.47
C TRP A 61 -2.74 0.52 -7.60
N PRO A 62 -3.27 1.76 -7.76
CA PRO A 62 -2.78 2.68 -8.78
C PRO A 62 -1.31 3.09 -8.55
N GLY A 63 -0.92 3.32 -7.30
CA GLY A 63 0.46 3.67 -6.96
C GLY A 63 1.44 2.53 -7.27
N PHE A 64 1.03 1.28 -7.08
CA PHE A 64 1.83 0.11 -7.42
C PHE A 64 2.05 -0.01 -8.93
N PHE A 65 1.01 0.12 -9.75
CA PHE A 65 1.14 0.10 -11.20
C PHE A 65 1.96 1.27 -11.72
N LEU A 66 1.76 2.47 -11.16
CA LEU A 66 2.56 3.65 -11.50
C LEU A 66 4.05 3.44 -11.21
N LEU A 67 4.38 2.86 -10.05
CA LEU A 67 5.76 2.54 -9.69
C LEU A 67 6.39 1.53 -10.67
N LEU A 68 5.64 0.48 -11.04
CA LEU A 68 6.08 -0.52 -12.02
C LEU A 68 6.30 0.11 -13.39
N SER A 69 5.38 0.95 -13.85
CA SER A 69 5.51 1.70 -15.11
C SER A 69 6.70 2.66 -15.09
N LEU A 70 6.94 3.35 -13.98
CA LEU A 70 8.08 4.26 -13.86
C LEU A 70 9.40 3.50 -13.87
N PHE A 71 9.48 2.37 -13.17
CA PHE A 71 10.64 1.47 -13.23
C PHE A 71 10.88 0.95 -14.65
N PHE A 72 9.82 0.52 -15.33
CA PHE A 72 9.91 0.05 -16.70
C PHE A 72 10.45 1.14 -17.63
N VAL A 73 9.87 2.34 -17.61
CA VAL A 73 10.31 3.46 -18.46
C VAL A 73 11.75 3.87 -18.11
N SER A 74 12.12 3.95 -16.83
CA SER A 74 13.47 4.34 -16.43
C SER A 74 14.52 3.30 -16.81
N ALA A 75 14.25 2.00 -16.63
CA ALA A 75 15.13 0.92 -17.07
C ALA A 75 15.37 0.98 -18.58
N ASN A 76 14.30 1.12 -19.38
CA ASN A 76 14.41 1.21 -20.83
C ASN A 76 15.10 2.50 -21.30
N LEU A 77 14.97 3.61 -20.57
CA LEU A 77 15.74 4.83 -20.83
C LEU A 77 17.24 4.61 -20.57
N ILE A 78 17.59 3.93 -19.48
CA ILE A 78 19.00 3.63 -19.15
C ILE A 78 19.63 2.74 -20.22
N PHE A 79 18.96 1.65 -20.61
CA PHE A 79 19.44 0.77 -21.68
C PHE A 79 19.44 1.48 -23.04
N GLY A 80 18.40 2.26 -23.35
CA GLY A 80 18.37 3.12 -24.54
C GLY A 80 19.57 4.06 -24.63
N MET A 81 19.95 4.71 -23.53
CA MET A 81 21.16 5.54 -23.47
C MET A 81 22.44 4.72 -23.63
N ALA A 82 22.50 3.51 -23.05
CA ALA A 82 23.65 2.62 -23.22
C ALA A 82 23.80 2.18 -24.70
N TYR A 83 22.70 1.91 -25.41
CA TYR A 83 22.75 1.63 -26.86
C TYR A 83 23.26 2.81 -27.68
N LEU A 84 22.87 4.04 -27.33
CA LEU A 84 23.42 5.24 -27.99
C LEU A 84 24.92 5.39 -27.74
N ALA A 85 25.40 5.03 -26.55
CA ALA A 85 26.81 5.04 -26.19
C ALA A 85 27.64 3.99 -26.95
N CYS A 86 27.03 2.89 -27.42
CA CYS A 86 27.68 1.91 -28.31
C CYS A 86 28.00 2.46 -29.71
N GLY A 87 27.51 3.65 -30.07
CA GLY A 87 27.83 4.35 -31.30
C GLY A 87 26.72 4.32 -32.35
N LYS A 88 26.83 5.20 -33.36
CA LYS A 88 25.77 5.43 -34.36
C LYS A 88 25.43 4.21 -35.23
N GLY A 89 26.36 3.25 -35.36
CA GLY A 89 26.18 2.01 -36.11
C GLY A 89 25.71 0.80 -35.28
N ALA A 90 25.51 0.96 -33.97
CA ALA A 90 25.14 -0.14 -33.08
C ALA A 90 23.71 -0.64 -33.27
N LEU A 91 22.82 0.19 -33.81
CA LEU A 91 21.42 -0.15 -34.10
C LEU A 91 21.09 0.15 -35.55
N SER A 92 20.72 -0.88 -36.30
CA SER A 92 20.24 -0.75 -37.67
C SER A 92 18.72 -0.86 -37.74
N LEU A 93 18.13 -0.09 -38.65
CA LEU A 93 16.72 -0.11 -38.94
C LEU A 93 16.50 -0.90 -40.24
N ASN A 94 15.66 -1.93 -40.17
CA ASN A 94 15.24 -2.70 -41.33
C ASN A 94 14.01 -2.01 -41.95
N GLY A 95 14.24 -1.03 -42.83
CA GLY A 95 13.20 -0.31 -43.58
C GLY A 95 13.36 1.22 -43.54
N PRO A 96 12.69 1.95 -44.43
CA PRO A 96 12.73 3.41 -44.46
C PRO A 96 11.75 3.97 -43.42
N ASP A 97 12.24 4.30 -42.23
CA ASP A 97 11.52 5.23 -41.35
C ASP A 97 12.36 6.49 -41.11
N PRO A 98 12.13 7.55 -41.91
CA PRO A 98 12.89 8.79 -41.81
C PRO A 98 12.49 9.68 -40.62
N HIS A 99 11.49 9.31 -39.82
CA HIS A 99 10.91 10.21 -38.82
C HIS A 99 11.25 9.89 -37.35
N ILE A 100 11.92 8.76 -37.07
CA ILE A 100 12.30 8.39 -35.71
C ILE A 100 13.76 8.78 -35.43
N ASN A 101 13.95 9.76 -34.55
CA ASN A 101 15.28 10.14 -34.07
C ASN A 101 16.00 8.96 -33.41
N ALA A 102 17.33 8.94 -33.47
CA ALA A 102 18.15 7.84 -32.95
C ALA A 102 17.86 7.49 -31.47
N ALA A 103 17.52 8.49 -30.64
CA ALA A 103 17.18 8.28 -29.23
C ALA A 103 15.87 7.49 -29.06
N TRP A 104 14.82 7.83 -29.80
CA TRP A 104 13.57 7.10 -29.77
C TRP A 104 13.73 5.68 -30.33
N ARG A 105 14.54 5.53 -31.39
CA ARG A 105 14.89 4.21 -31.93
C ARG A 105 15.57 3.33 -30.87
N ALA A 106 16.53 3.86 -30.13
CA ALA A 106 17.21 3.13 -29.05
C ALA A 106 16.28 2.79 -27.88
N PHE A 107 15.40 3.72 -27.48
CA PHE A 107 14.40 3.48 -26.45
C PHE A 107 13.41 2.38 -26.86
N PHE A 108 12.86 2.42 -28.07
CA PHE A 108 11.93 1.39 -28.54
C PHE A 108 12.61 0.03 -28.75
N PHE A 109 13.87 0.02 -29.20
CA PHE A 109 14.65 -1.21 -29.25
C PHE A 109 14.81 -1.83 -27.86
N SER A 110 15.17 -1.02 -26.87
CA SER A 110 15.24 -1.43 -25.46
C SER A 110 13.90 -1.97 -24.97
N VAL A 111 12.78 -1.27 -25.24
CA VAL A 111 11.42 -1.75 -24.90
C VAL A 111 11.12 -3.11 -25.51
N HIS A 112 11.43 -3.32 -26.80
CA HIS A 112 11.20 -4.61 -27.46
C HIS A 112 12.07 -5.73 -26.89
N THR A 113 13.32 -5.43 -26.52
CA THR A 113 14.26 -6.38 -25.93
C THR A 113 13.88 -6.72 -24.49
N PHE A 114 13.71 -5.71 -23.64
CA PHE A 114 13.35 -5.85 -22.23
C PHE A 114 12.01 -6.57 -22.05
N ALA A 115 11.01 -6.23 -22.88
CA ALA A 115 9.71 -6.90 -22.88
C ALA A 115 9.70 -8.23 -23.64
N THR A 116 10.82 -8.65 -24.25
CA THR A 116 10.94 -9.88 -25.05
C THR A 116 9.97 -9.95 -26.24
N ILE A 117 9.56 -8.80 -26.78
CA ILE A 117 8.67 -8.68 -27.94
C ILE A 117 9.43 -8.93 -29.25
N GLY A 118 10.57 -8.28 -29.43
CA GLY A 118 11.51 -8.56 -30.53
C GLY A 118 10.93 -8.53 -31.95
N TYR A 119 10.19 -7.47 -32.35
CA TYR A 119 9.60 -7.38 -33.70
C TYR A 119 10.59 -7.49 -34.88
N GLY A 120 11.90 -7.35 -34.65
CA GLY A 120 12.94 -7.52 -35.67
C GLY A 120 13.11 -6.36 -36.66
N ASN A 121 12.35 -5.28 -36.48
CA ASN A 121 12.47 -4.04 -37.27
C ASN A 121 13.73 -3.23 -36.91
N ILE A 122 14.21 -3.32 -35.68
CA ILE A 122 15.46 -2.73 -35.20
C ILE A 122 16.34 -3.86 -34.71
N VAL A 123 17.59 -3.90 -35.17
CA VAL A 123 18.55 -4.97 -34.84
C VAL A 123 19.86 -4.40 -34.31
N ALA A 124 20.42 -5.07 -33.30
CA ALA A 124 21.74 -4.74 -32.74
C ALA A 124 22.86 -5.26 -33.64
N ILE A 125 23.81 -4.39 -33.98
CA ILE A 125 24.98 -4.70 -34.81
C ILE A 125 26.25 -4.60 -33.97
N GLY A 126 27.09 -5.62 -34.10
CA GLY A 126 28.39 -5.69 -33.43
C GLY A 126 28.33 -6.33 -32.04
N LEU A 127 29.49 -6.78 -31.56
CA LEU A 127 29.65 -7.46 -30.28
C LEU A 127 29.15 -6.64 -29.06
N PRO A 128 29.49 -5.34 -28.89
CA PRO A 128 29.10 -4.61 -27.68
C PRO A 128 27.58 -4.43 -27.56
N ALA A 129 26.88 -4.18 -28.68
CA ALA A 129 25.43 -4.03 -28.69
C ALA A 129 24.72 -5.36 -28.39
N ASN A 130 25.20 -6.47 -28.97
CA ASN A 130 24.63 -7.81 -28.71
C ASN A 130 24.87 -8.30 -27.28
N LEU A 131 26.02 -7.98 -26.68
CA LEU A 131 26.25 -8.27 -25.26
C LEU A 131 25.28 -7.48 -24.36
N LEU A 132 25.03 -6.21 -24.70
CA LEU A 132 24.07 -5.38 -23.98
C LEU A 132 22.63 -5.94 -24.10
N VAL A 133 22.22 -6.41 -25.27
CA VAL A 133 20.94 -7.11 -25.49
C VAL A 133 20.80 -8.33 -24.59
N ALA A 134 21.86 -9.14 -24.45
CA ALA A 134 21.83 -10.33 -23.61
C ALA A 134 21.66 -9.98 -22.12
N ILE A 135 22.39 -8.97 -21.65
CA ILE A 135 22.26 -8.46 -20.28
C ILE A 135 20.87 -7.88 -20.05
N GLU A 136 20.38 -7.05 -20.97
CA GLU A 136 19.05 -6.44 -20.90
C GLU A 136 17.94 -7.50 -20.85
N SER A 137 18.02 -8.52 -21.69
CA SER A 137 17.05 -9.62 -21.70
C SER A 137 17.02 -10.38 -20.37
N LEU A 138 18.19 -10.62 -19.75
CA LEU A 138 18.26 -11.26 -18.43
C LEU A 138 17.65 -10.36 -17.34
N VAL A 139 17.95 -9.06 -17.35
CA VAL A 139 17.38 -8.09 -16.40
C VAL A 139 15.86 -7.98 -16.58
N GLY A 140 15.37 -7.95 -17.83
CA GLY A 140 13.96 -7.96 -18.16
C GLY A 140 13.26 -9.19 -17.59
N LEU A 141 13.81 -10.39 -17.85
CA LEU A 141 13.28 -11.65 -17.34
C LEU A 141 13.18 -11.67 -15.81
N LEU A 142 14.26 -11.28 -15.11
CA LEU A 142 14.28 -11.20 -13.65
C LEU A 142 13.27 -10.17 -13.11
N THR A 143 13.14 -9.03 -13.79
CA THR A 143 12.15 -8.00 -13.44
C THR A 143 10.73 -8.56 -13.53
N TYR A 144 10.39 -9.27 -14.61
CA TYR A 144 9.07 -9.89 -14.75
C TYR A 144 8.79 -10.92 -13.66
N ALA A 145 9.78 -11.75 -13.32
CA ALA A 145 9.66 -12.72 -12.24
C ALA A 145 9.36 -12.04 -10.89
N ILE A 146 10.11 -11.00 -10.55
CA ILE A 146 9.92 -10.23 -9.31
C ILE A 146 8.58 -9.51 -9.32
N ALA A 147 8.24 -8.80 -10.40
CA ALA A 147 6.99 -8.05 -10.53
C ALA A 147 5.76 -8.97 -10.37
N THR A 148 5.79 -10.14 -11.01
CA THR A 148 4.73 -11.15 -10.89
C THR A 148 4.64 -11.70 -9.46
N GLY A 149 5.78 -12.00 -8.84
CA GLY A 149 5.83 -12.43 -7.43
C GLY A 149 5.24 -11.40 -6.47
N LEU A 150 5.55 -10.12 -6.67
CA LEU A 150 4.98 -9.01 -5.88
C LEU A 150 3.48 -8.88 -6.12
N LEU A 151 3.03 -8.99 -7.37
CA LEU A 151 1.61 -8.93 -7.71
C LEU A 151 0.84 -10.05 -6.99
N PHE A 152 1.36 -11.27 -7.04
CA PHE A 152 0.79 -12.41 -6.34
C PHE A 152 0.79 -12.21 -4.83
N ALA A 153 1.90 -11.75 -4.23
CA ALA A 153 1.97 -11.48 -2.80
C ALA A 153 0.96 -10.40 -2.35
N ARG A 154 0.73 -9.38 -3.17
CA ARG A 154 -0.29 -8.34 -2.91
C ARG A 154 -1.71 -8.90 -2.99
N PHE A 155 -1.99 -9.76 -3.97
CA PHE A 155 -3.29 -10.40 -4.15
C PHE A 155 -3.59 -11.45 -3.06
N ALA A 156 -2.59 -12.23 -2.67
CA ALA A 156 -2.69 -13.29 -1.67
C ALA A 156 -2.76 -12.76 -0.23
N ARG A 157 -2.65 -11.43 -0.03
CA ARG A 157 -2.69 -10.84 1.30
C ARG A 157 -4.05 -11.13 1.96
N PRO A 158 -4.08 -11.81 3.11
CA PRO A 158 -5.33 -12.16 3.76
C PRO A 158 -6.05 -10.90 4.23
N LEU A 159 -7.27 -10.71 3.72
CA LEU A 159 -8.19 -9.68 4.20
C LEU A 159 -9.17 -10.33 5.17
N SER A 160 -8.78 -10.48 6.44
CA SER A 160 -9.72 -10.93 7.46
C SER A 160 -10.75 -9.82 7.72
N ARG A 161 -12.02 -10.11 7.43
CA ARG A 161 -13.12 -9.14 7.55
C ARG A 161 -14.01 -9.49 8.73
N VAL A 162 -13.49 -9.67 9.94
CA VAL A 162 -14.34 -10.00 11.10
C VAL A 162 -15.22 -8.81 11.47
N ARG A 163 -16.51 -9.04 11.69
CA ARG A 163 -17.44 -8.01 12.22
C ARG A 163 -17.77 -8.30 13.67
N PHE A 164 -17.71 -7.28 14.51
CA PHE A 164 -18.07 -7.35 15.93
C PHE A 164 -19.45 -6.75 16.20
N SER A 165 -20.13 -7.22 17.25
CA SER A 165 -21.35 -6.59 17.74
C SER A 165 -21.08 -5.15 18.21
N ARG A 166 -22.07 -4.28 18.02
CA ARG A 166 -21.98 -2.86 18.42
C ARG A 166 -21.82 -2.68 19.93
N TYR A 167 -22.32 -3.64 20.71
CA TYR A 167 -22.29 -3.65 22.17
C TYR A 167 -21.82 -5.01 22.65
N ALA A 168 -21.14 -5.01 23.80
CA ALA A 168 -20.93 -6.19 24.61
C ALA A 168 -22.02 -6.25 25.67
N ALA A 169 -22.46 -7.45 26.03
CA ALA A 169 -23.48 -7.65 27.05
C ALA A 169 -22.87 -8.32 28.28
N ILE A 170 -23.35 -7.99 29.47
CA ILE A 170 -23.03 -8.72 30.70
C ILE A 170 -24.32 -9.38 31.16
N GLY A 171 -24.33 -10.71 31.18
CA GLY A 171 -25.55 -11.45 31.48
C GLY A 171 -25.28 -12.88 31.90
N PRO A 172 -26.30 -13.58 32.42
CA PRO A 172 -26.20 -14.99 32.73
C PRO A 172 -25.92 -15.80 31.46
N THR A 173 -25.00 -16.75 31.58
CA THR A 173 -24.73 -17.74 30.54
C THR A 173 -25.80 -18.84 30.62
N SER A 174 -25.94 -19.66 29.58
CA SER A 174 -26.79 -20.88 29.62
C SER A 174 -26.47 -21.83 30.78
N ARG A 175 -25.29 -21.69 31.38
CA ARG A 175 -24.81 -22.43 32.56
C ARG A 175 -24.98 -21.68 33.89
N GLY A 176 -25.68 -20.55 33.93
CA GLY A 176 -26.07 -19.84 35.15
C GLY A 176 -25.10 -18.79 35.71
N TYR A 177 -23.85 -18.73 35.26
CA TYR A 177 -22.89 -17.70 35.72
C TYR A 177 -22.95 -16.42 34.87
N LYS A 178 -22.67 -15.26 35.48
CA LYS A 178 -22.53 -13.98 34.76
C LYS A 178 -21.26 -13.99 33.92
N ALA A 179 -21.37 -13.63 32.65
CA ALA A 179 -20.24 -13.52 31.74
C ALA A 179 -20.35 -12.26 30.88
N LEU A 180 -19.19 -11.72 30.49
CA LEU A 180 -19.09 -10.74 29.41
C LEU A 180 -19.23 -11.49 28.07
N GLN A 181 -20.23 -11.12 27.30
CA GLN A 181 -20.57 -11.75 26.03
C GLN A 181 -20.29 -10.77 24.88
N ILE A 182 -19.45 -11.19 23.95
CA ILE A 182 -19.09 -10.46 22.73
C ILE A 182 -19.44 -11.35 21.55
N ARG A 183 -20.18 -10.81 20.57
CA ARG A 183 -20.51 -11.54 19.35
C ARG A 183 -19.60 -11.09 18.22
N LEU A 184 -19.04 -12.07 17.50
CA LEU A 184 -18.29 -11.88 16.27
C LEU A 184 -18.93 -12.69 15.15
N THR A 185 -18.77 -12.23 13.91
CA THR A 185 -19.23 -12.96 12.73
C THR A 185 -18.21 -12.82 11.61
N ASN A 186 -18.07 -13.89 10.83
CA ASN A 186 -17.36 -13.85 9.57
C ASN A 186 -18.35 -13.54 8.43
N PRO A 187 -18.25 -12.39 7.76
CA PRO A 187 -19.10 -12.04 6.63
C PRO A 187 -18.66 -12.72 5.32
N THR A 188 -17.54 -13.45 5.27
CA THR A 188 -17.10 -14.19 4.08
C THR A 188 -17.66 -15.61 4.09
N ARG A 189 -17.72 -16.24 2.91
CA ARG A 189 -18.13 -17.66 2.76
C ARG A 189 -17.02 -18.66 3.13
N SER A 190 -15.80 -18.18 3.35
CA SER A 190 -14.66 -19.03 3.72
C SER A 190 -14.71 -19.34 5.21
N GLU A 191 -14.44 -20.58 5.59
CA GLU A 191 -14.33 -20.95 7.01
C GLU A 191 -13.07 -20.36 7.66
N MET A 192 -13.18 -19.98 8.93
CA MET A 192 -12.02 -19.55 9.74
C MET A 192 -11.44 -20.76 10.47
N ILE A 193 -10.28 -21.21 10.04
CA ILE A 193 -9.58 -22.35 10.65
C ILE A 193 -8.68 -21.82 11.79
N GLN A 194 -8.57 -22.58 12.90
CA GLN A 194 -7.72 -22.25 14.06
C GLN A 194 -8.01 -20.86 14.68
N LEU A 195 -9.29 -20.53 14.83
CA LEU A 195 -9.71 -19.29 15.49
C LEU A 195 -9.21 -19.24 16.94
N LYS A 196 -8.40 -18.23 17.26
CA LYS A 196 -8.00 -17.86 18.62
C LYS A 196 -8.49 -16.45 18.92
N ALA A 197 -9.07 -16.24 20.09
CA ALA A 197 -9.53 -14.94 20.56
C ALA A 197 -8.77 -14.53 21.82
N ASN A 198 -8.21 -13.32 21.81
CA ASN A 198 -7.56 -12.71 22.97
C ASN A 198 -8.34 -11.44 23.33
N LEU A 199 -8.63 -11.23 24.62
CA LEU A 199 -9.32 -10.04 25.12
C LEU A 199 -8.33 -9.28 26.00
N VAL A 200 -8.04 -8.02 25.65
CA VAL A 200 -7.16 -7.15 26.44
C VAL A 200 -8.00 -6.03 27.03
N LEU A 201 -7.91 -5.85 28.35
CA LEU A 201 -8.54 -4.72 29.04
C LEU A 201 -7.51 -3.60 29.19
N SER A 202 -7.86 -2.41 28.71
CA SER A 202 -7.04 -1.21 28.87
C SER A 202 -7.82 -0.18 29.69
N LEU A 203 -7.24 0.19 30.82
CA LEU A 203 -7.80 1.16 31.76
C LEU A 203 -6.83 2.35 31.84
N PHE A 204 -7.36 3.54 32.03
CA PHE A 204 -6.54 4.70 32.38
C PHE A 204 -6.48 4.79 33.90
N ASP A 205 -5.30 5.09 34.43
CA ASP A 205 -5.09 5.35 35.85
C ASP A 205 -5.48 6.80 36.17
N ASP A 206 -6.20 7.04 37.27
CA ASP A 206 -6.74 8.35 37.66
C ASP A 206 -5.67 9.25 38.35
N GLY A 207 -4.39 8.96 38.13
CA GLY A 207 -3.27 9.74 38.67
C GLY A 207 -3.07 11.09 37.95
N PRO A 208 -2.25 12.00 38.53
CA PRO A 208 -1.94 13.32 37.95
C PRO A 208 -1.25 13.24 36.58
N ASN A 209 -0.77 12.05 36.20
CA ASN A 209 -0.33 11.73 34.85
C ASN A 209 -1.03 10.44 34.42
N PRO A 210 -2.13 10.50 33.64
CA PRO A 210 -2.95 9.34 33.35
C PRO A 210 -2.19 8.35 32.48
N LEU A 211 -1.58 7.35 33.12
CA LEU A 211 -0.90 6.26 32.44
C LEU A 211 -1.93 5.19 32.07
N ARG A 212 -1.84 4.69 30.83
CA ARG A 212 -2.70 3.62 30.36
C ARG A 212 -2.14 2.27 30.81
N ARG A 213 -2.88 1.56 31.66
CA ARG A 213 -2.54 0.21 32.14
C ARG A 213 -3.16 -0.86 31.24
N TYR A 214 -2.37 -1.86 30.88
CA TYR A 214 -2.82 -3.03 30.12
C TYR A 214 -2.90 -4.23 31.05
N VAL A 215 -4.06 -4.91 31.05
CA VAL A 215 -4.24 -6.19 31.73
C VAL A 215 -4.47 -7.24 30.62
N PRO A 216 -3.52 -8.17 30.43
CA PRO A 216 -3.61 -9.21 29.41
C PRO A 216 -4.68 -10.26 29.71
#